data_AF-A0A920WQC2-F1
#
_entry.id   AF-A0A920WQC2-F1
#
_cell.length_a   1.000
_cell.length_b   1.000
_cell.length_c   1.000
_cell.angle_alpha   90.00
_cell.angle_beta   90.00
_cell.angle_gamma   90.00
#
_symmetry.space_group_name_H-M   'P 1'
#
loop_
_entity.id
_entity.type
_entity.pdbx_description
1 polymer ?
#
loop_
_entity_poly.entity_id
_entity_poly.type
_entity_poly.pdbx_seq_one_letter_code
_entity_poly.pdbx_strand_id
1 'polypeptide(L)'
;MANGIGLLSENRKEEGLLLNRSLADNLTLTRFGSVSRFGLVSDATQAAASGEWLVRLDVKASGADQLVGELSGGNQQKFAIGRLLHHNARFPAA
;
A
#
# COMPACT_ATOMS: atom_id res chain seq x y z
N MET A 1 0.07 31.58 -17.49
CA MET A 1 0.92 30.39 -17.31
C MET A 1 0.96 30.07 -15.83
N ALA A 2 0.24 29.03 -15.42
CA ALA A 2 0.27 28.50 -14.07
C ALA A 2 0.36 26.98 -14.20
N ASN A 3 1.60 26.49 -14.31
CA ASN A 3 1.93 25.06 -14.33
C ASN A 3 1.83 24.49 -12.92
N GLY A 4 0.63 24.47 -12.36
CA GLY A 4 0.29 23.62 -11.23
C GLY A 4 -0.43 22.41 -11.82
N ILE A 5 0.32 21.34 -12.12
CA ILE A 5 -0.26 20.02 -12.34
C ILE A 5 -0.86 19.62 -10.98
N GLY A 6 -2.07 20.11 -10.73
CA GLY A 6 -2.94 19.61 -9.68
C GLY A 6 -3.39 18.24 -10.13
N LEU A 7 -2.54 17.24 -9.92
CA LEU A 7 -2.96 15.84 -9.93
C LEU A 7 -3.75 15.60 -8.63
N LEU A 8 -4.88 16.30 -8.50
CA LEU A 8 -5.94 15.92 -7.59
C LEU A 8 -6.49 14.62 -8.17
N SER A 9 -5.88 13.49 -7.79
CA SER A 9 -6.42 12.18 -8.07
C SER A 9 -7.68 12.03 -7.22
N GLU A 10 -8.80 12.57 -7.72
CA GLU A 10 -10.14 12.40 -7.17
C GLU A 10 -10.63 10.95 -7.29
N ASN A 11 -9.89 10.10 -8.00
CA ASN A 11 -10.26 8.70 -8.21
C ASN A 11 -9.83 7.76 -7.08
N ARG A 12 -10.06 8.19 -5.83
CA ARG A 12 -9.84 7.39 -4.60
C ARG A 12 -10.64 6.07 -4.59
N LYS A 13 -11.62 5.91 -5.48
CA LYS A 13 -12.41 4.69 -5.66
C LYS A 13 -11.69 3.62 -6.49
N GLU A 14 -10.67 3.96 -7.29
CA GLU A 14 -10.05 3.00 -8.24
C GLU A 14 -8.83 2.28 -7.67
N GLU A 15 -8.10 2.87 -6.73
CA GLU A 15 -6.85 2.28 -6.22
C GLU A 15 -7.06 1.18 -5.15
N GLY A 16 -8.29 1.04 -4.64
CA GLY A 16 -8.66 0.00 -3.66
C GLY A 16 -7.93 0.12 -2.31
N LEU A 17 -7.33 1.28 -2.02
CA LEU A 17 -6.56 1.56 -0.80
C LEU A 17 -7.49 1.92 0.38
N LEU A 18 -7.19 1.36 1.54
CA LEU A 18 -7.78 1.73 2.83
C LEU A 18 -7.05 2.97 3.37
N LEU A 19 -7.54 4.16 3.00
CA LEU A 19 -6.86 5.43 3.30
C LEU A 19 -6.68 5.73 4.79
N ASN A 20 -7.55 5.16 5.64
CA ASN A 20 -7.51 5.29 7.10
C ASN A 20 -6.71 4.18 7.79
N ARG A 21 -5.92 3.41 7.03
CA ARG A 21 -5.06 2.33 7.53
C ARG A 21 -3.61 2.59 7.14
N SER A 22 -2.71 1.94 7.86
CA SER A 22 -1.28 2.05 7.61
C SER A 22 -0.88 1.46 6.25
N LEU A 23 0.32 1.81 5.78
CA LEU A 23 0.92 1.18 4.59
C LEU A 23 1.11 -0.33 4.81
N ALA A 24 1.57 -0.75 5.99
CA ALA A 24 1.71 -2.16 6.36
C ALA A 24 0.37 -2.93 6.30
N ASP A 25 -0.68 -2.34 6.88
CA ASP A 25 -2.04 -2.90 6.84
C ASP A 25 -2.53 -3.06 5.41
N ASN A 26 -2.40 -2.01 4.59
CA ASN A 26 -2.86 -2.04 3.20
C ASN A 26 -2.15 -3.11 2.38
N LEU A 27 -0.85 -3.32 2.60
CA LEU A 27 -0.08 -4.30 1.87
C LEU A 27 -0.49 -5.74 2.23
N THR A 28 -0.79 -5.99 3.50
CA THR A 28 -0.94 -7.36 4.03
C THR A 28 -2.38 -7.81 4.25
N LEU A 29 -3.33 -6.87 4.39
CA LEU A 29 -4.76 -7.16 4.48
C LEU A 29 -5.41 -7.28 3.10
N THR A 30 -5.34 -8.44 2.42
CA THR A 30 -6.27 -8.65 1.28
C THR A 30 -6.79 -10.08 1.08
N ARG A 31 -8.05 -10.31 1.50
CA ARG A 31 -9.23 -10.47 0.61
C ARG A 31 -10.52 -10.57 1.46
N PHE A 32 -11.44 -9.61 1.33
CA PHE A 32 -12.79 -9.68 1.92
C PHE A 32 -13.79 -10.59 1.15
N GLY A 33 -13.33 -11.38 0.17
CA GLY A 33 -14.24 -12.14 -0.70
C GLY A 33 -14.13 -13.67 -0.69
N SER A 34 -13.03 -14.28 -0.24
CA SER A 34 -12.89 -15.74 -0.41
C SER A 34 -11.89 -16.50 0.48
N VAL A 35 -11.15 -15.85 1.39
CA VAL A 35 -9.99 -16.51 2.04
C VAL A 35 -9.68 -16.04 3.46
N SER A 36 -10.64 -15.49 4.22
CA SER A 36 -10.39 -15.15 5.62
C SER A 36 -10.36 -16.41 6.49
N ARG A 37 -9.18 -17.01 6.65
CA ARG A 37 -8.93 -18.07 7.64
C ARG A 37 -7.59 -17.82 8.33
N PHE A 38 -7.66 -17.05 9.44
CA PHE A 38 -6.64 -16.88 10.48
C PHE A 38 -5.42 -15.98 10.18
N GLY A 39 -5.71 -14.70 9.92
CA GLY A 39 -4.75 -13.62 9.75
C GLY A 39 -4.04 -13.19 11.05
N LEU A 40 -2.88 -13.80 11.30
CA LEU A 40 -1.83 -13.28 12.18
C LEU A 40 -0.56 -13.20 11.34
N VAL A 41 -0.24 -12.01 10.84
CA VAL A 41 1.07 -11.71 10.27
C VAL A 41 1.80 -10.89 11.33
N SER A 42 3.05 -11.25 11.64
CA SER A 42 3.86 -10.48 12.59
C SER A 42 4.01 -9.04 12.12
N ASP A 43 3.81 -8.07 13.02
CA ASP A 43 4.03 -6.65 12.76
C ASP A 43 5.42 -6.39 12.15
N ALA A 44 6.45 -7.12 12.61
CA ALA A 44 7.80 -7.04 12.07
C ALA A 44 7.87 -7.51 10.61
N THR A 45 7.17 -8.60 10.27
CA THR A 45 7.09 -9.12 8.90
C THR A 45 6.31 -8.16 8.00
N GLN A 46 5.21 -7.57 8.49
CA GLN A 46 4.44 -6.58 7.74
C GLN A 46 5.27 -5.32 7.48
N ALA A 47 5.99 -4.82 8.49
CA ALA A 47 6.86 -3.66 8.38
C ALA A 47 8.02 -3.90 7.40
N ALA A 48 8.65 -5.07 7.47
CA ALA A 48 9.74 -5.44 6.55
C ALA A 48 9.25 -5.52 5.10
N ALA A 49 8.12 -6.21 4.86
CA ALA A 49 7.53 -6.31 3.53
C ALA A 49 7.13 -4.93 2.99
N SER A 50 6.49 -4.10 3.81
CA SER A 50 6.14 -2.72 3.44
C SER A 50 7.37 -1.90 3.10
N GLY A 51 8.40 -1.94 3.94
CA GLY A 51 9.68 -1.26 3.69
C GLY A 51 10.32 -1.64 2.35
N GLU A 52 10.32 -2.93 2.00
CA GLU A 52 10.84 -3.40 0.71
C GLU A 52 10.10 -2.75 -0.47
N TRP A 53 8.77 -2.73 -0.44
CA TRP A 53 7.96 -2.16 -1.52
C TRP A 53 8.06 -0.65 -1.60
N LEU A 54 8.17 0.04 -0.44
CA LEU A 54 8.38 1.48 -0.40
C LEU A 54 9.70 1.87 -1.07
N VAL A 55 10.78 1.11 -0.79
CA VAL A 55 12.09 1.32 -1.43
C VAL A 55 12.02 0.98 -2.92
N ARG A 56 11.47 -0.19 -3.27
CA ARG A 56 11.44 -0.70 -4.64
C ARG A 56 10.69 0.22 -5.62
N LEU A 57 9.68 0.93 -5.14
CA LEU A 57 8.85 1.82 -5.95
C LEU A 57 9.10 3.31 -5.70
N ASP A 58 10.13 3.64 -4.91
CA ASP A 58 10.45 5.01 -4.50
C ASP A 58 9.21 5.76 -3.97
N VAL A 59 8.47 5.11 -3.06
CA VAL A 59 7.35 5.72 -2.34
C VAL A 59 7.94 6.54 -1.20
N LYS A 60 7.66 7.85 -1.20
CA LYS A 60 8.06 8.73 -0.11
C LYS A 60 7.05 8.60 1.02
N ALA A 61 7.46 7.93 2.10
CA ALA A 61 6.68 7.72 3.30
C ALA A 61 7.55 7.95 4.55
N SER A 62 6.94 8.28 5.69
CA SER A 62 7.63 8.39 6.98
C SER A 62 7.90 7.04 7.63
N GLY A 63 7.21 5.98 7.19
CA GLY A 63 7.35 4.65 7.74
C GLY A 63 6.20 3.75 7.31
N ALA A 64 6.28 2.45 7.65
CA ALA A 64 5.24 1.48 7.31
C ALA A 64 3.93 1.69 8.10
N ASP A 65 3.98 2.43 9.19
CA ASP A 65 2.89 2.83 10.08
C ASP A 65 2.11 4.06 9.59
N GLN A 66 2.70 4.86 8.69
CA GLN A 66 2.04 6.02 8.10
C GLN A 66 0.70 5.65 7.46
N LEU A 67 -0.32 6.49 7.64
CA LEU A 67 -1.60 6.30 6.97
C LEU A 67 -1.47 6.54 5.48
N VAL A 68 -2.06 5.66 4.68
CA VAL A 68 -2.03 5.79 3.21
C VAL A 68 -2.64 7.11 2.73
N GLY A 69 -3.67 7.60 3.44
CA GLY A 69 -4.32 8.88 3.14
C GLY A 69 -3.42 10.11 3.28
N GLU A 70 -2.28 10.00 3.97
CA GLU A 70 -1.31 11.08 4.17
C GLU A 70 -0.27 11.16 3.05
N LEU A 71 -0.18 10.13 2.20
CA LEU A 71 0.66 10.16 1.01
C LEU A 71 0.12 11.16 -0.01
N SER A 72 1.02 11.78 -0.78
CA SER A 72 0.62 12.51 -1.99
C SER A 72 0.00 11.55 -3.01
N GLY A 73 -0.87 12.05 -3.90
CA GLY A 73 -1.54 11.20 -4.89
C GLY A 73 -0.57 10.37 -5.76
N GLY A 74 0.59 10.92 -6.13
CA GLY A 74 1.61 10.17 -6.87
C GLY A 74 2.27 9.04 -6.04
N ASN A 75 2.43 9.22 -4.73
CA ASN A 75 2.91 8.17 -3.84
C ASN A 75 1.83 7.11 -3.55
N GLN A 76 0.55 7.51 -3.53
CA GLN A 76 -0.58 6.57 -3.44
C GLN A 76 -0.62 5.65 -4.66
N GLN A 77 -0.49 6.20 -5.87
CA GLN A 77 -0.43 5.40 -7.11
C GLN A 77 0.73 4.40 -7.12
N LYS A 78 1.95 4.87 -6.77
CA LYS A 78 3.12 3.99 -6.64
C LYS A 78 2.86 2.87 -5.62
N PHE A 79 2.31 3.21 -4.46
CA PHE A 79 2.02 2.24 -3.41
C PHE A 79 0.95 1.22 -3.82
N ALA A 80 -0.13 1.65 -4.50
CA ALA A 80 -1.17 0.76 -5.03
C ALA A 80 -0.58 -0.29 -5.99
N ILE A 81 0.36 0.11 -6.86
CA ILE A 81 1.09 -0.81 -7.74
C ILE A 81 1.87 -1.85 -6.92
N GLY A 82 2.61 -1.39 -5.89
CA GLY A 82 3.37 -2.28 -5.01
C GLY A 82 2.51 -3.32 -4.32
N ARG A 83 1.33 -2.90 -3.82
CA ARG A 83 0.35 -3.80 -3.25
C ARG A 83 -0.17 -4.83 -4.26
N LEU A 84 -0.49 -4.43 -5.49
CA LEU A 84 -0.92 -5.36 -6.53
C LEU A 84 0.17 -6.39 -6.89
N LEU A 85 1.42 -5.95 -6.97
CA LEU A 85 2.56 -6.82 -7.25
C LEU A 85 2.85 -7.77 -6.08
N HIS A 86 2.74 -7.29 -4.84
CA HIS A 86 2.84 -8.09 -3.63
C HIS A 86 1.77 -9.21 -3.60
N HIS A 87 0.53 -8.92 -3.99
CA HIS A 87 -0.53 -9.93 -4.03
C HIS A 87 -0.36 -10.99 -5.13
N ASN A 88 0.23 -10.63 -6.27
CA ASN A 88 0.52 -11.59 -7.34
C ASN A 88 1.77 -12.42 -7.05
N ALA A 89 2.72 -11.88 -6.27
CA ALA A 89 3.81 -12.63 -5.68
C ALA A 89 3.24 -13.53 -4.57
N ARG A 90 2.70 -14.70 -4.95
CA ARG A 90 2.37 -15.76 -3.99
C ARG A 90 3.62 -16.04 -3.17
N PHE A 91 3.64 -15.65 -1.90
CA PHE A 91 4.67 -16.08 -0.95
C PHE A 91 4.65 -17.61 -0.90
N PRO A 92 5.70 -18.30 -1.35
CA PRO A 92 5.96 -19.63 -0.83
C PRO A 92 6.45 -19.38 0.60
N ALA A 93 5.53 -19.45 1.56
CA ALA A 93 5.93 -19.57 2.95
C ALA A 93 6.74 -20.88 3.04
N ALA A 94 8.05 -20.75 3.29
CA ALA A 94 8.90 -21.84 3.74
C ALA A 94 8.58 -22.16 5.20
#